data_AF-A0A7C9BKX1-F1
#
_entry.id   AF-A0A7C9BKX1-F1
#
_cell.length_a   1.000
_cell.length_b   1.000
_cell.length_c   1.000
_cell.angle_alpha   90.00
_cell.angle_beta   90.00
_cell.angle_gamma   90.00
#
_symmetry.space_group_name_H-M   'P 1'
#
loop_
_entity.id
_entity.type
_entity.pdbx_description
1 polymer ?
#
loop_
_entity_poly.entity_id
_entity_poly.type
_entity_poly.pdbx_seq_one_letter_code
_entity_poly.pdbx_strand_id
1 'polypeptide(L)'
;MNRSQGFIVVTSVLLAGGGLLFYALSKPLRYDAGVKAISMEKESEFRAEVKVLDSLYRNYVSATLAADNQSAIALASAQLDKQLSGIKARYGGTGSPPAVLAAKLVRNYEFRLLLHQKLLGRRHLQADEVNRLSGRVRELEAQNAELKTQNQMVEQALLNLPN
;
A
#
# COMPACT_ATOMS: atom_id res chain seq x y z
N MET A 1 -13.13 -33.10 61.26
CA MET A 1 -12.57 -32.62 59.97
C MET A 1 -12.08 -31.19 60.18
N ASN A 2 -10.80 -30.89 59.93
CA ASN A 2 -10.25 -29.56 60.23
C ASN A 2 -10.87 -28.49 59.32
N ARG A 3 -11.14 -27.29 59.87
CA ARG A 3 -11.76 -26.17 59.14
C ARG A 3 -11.05 -25.87 57.80
N SER A 4 -9.73 -26.08 57.74
CA SER A 4 -8.92 -25.93 56.52
C SER A 4 -9.24 -26.96 55.44
N GLN A 5 -9.51 -28.21 55.81
CA GLN A 5 -9.87 -29.27 54.85
C GLN A 5 -11.26 -29.04 54.25
N GLY A 6 -12.21 -28.54 55.06
CA GLY A 6 -13.54 -28.15 54.57
C GLY A 6 -13.47 -27.00 53.57
N PHE A 7 -12.66 -25.99 53.84
CA PHE A 7 -12.45 -24.87 52.91
C PHE A 7 -11.84 -25.33 51.58
N ILE A 8 -10.84 -26.20 51.61
CA ILE A 8 -10.19 -26.72 50.39
C ILE A 8 -11.22 -27.49 49.54
N VAL A 9 -11.99 -28.39 50.13
CA VAL A 9 -12.99 -29.20 49.40
C VAL A 9 -14.07 -28.31 48.77
N VAL A 10 -14.61 -27.33 49.51
CA VAL A 10 -15.63 -26.41 49.00
C VAL A 10 -15.07 -25.56 47.85
N THR A 11 -13.84 -25.06 47.99
CA THR A 11 -13.19 -24.27 46.94
C THR A 11 -12.92 -25.10 45.68
N SER A 12 -12.48 -26.36 45.83
CA SER A 12 -12.26 -27.27 44.71
C SER A 12 -13.55 -27.61 43.96
N VAL A 13 -14.64 -27.82 44.68
CA VAL A 13 -15.97 -28.07 44.07
C VAL A 13 -16.47 -26.82 43.35
N LEU A 14 -16.28 -25.62 43.91
CA LEU A 14 -16.63 -24.36 43.26
C LEU A 14 -15.79 -24.09 42.01
N LEU A 15 -14.49 -24.38 42.02
CA LEU A 15 -13.61 -24.23 40.85
C LEU A 15 -13.98 -25.21 39.74
N ALA A 16 -14.21 -26.48 40.07
CA ALA A 16 -14.63 -27.49 39.09
C ALA A 16 -16.03 -27.20 38.55
N GLY A 17 -16.96 -26.83 39.42
CA GLY A 17 -18.33 -26.43 39.05
C GLY A 17 -18.37 -25.17 38.20
N GLY A 18 -17.59 -24.15 38.55
CA GLY A 18 -17.43 -22.92 37.77
C GLY A 18 -16.80 -23.18 36.40
N GLY A 19 -15.78 -24.03 36.33
CA GLY A 19 -15.16 -24.45 35.06
C GLY A 19 -16.13 -25.21 34.16
N LEU A 20 -16.93 -26.12 34.71
CA LEU A 20 -17.96 -26.87 33.97
C LEU A 20 -19.11 -25.98 33.52
N LEU A 21 -19.58 -25.07 34.38
CA LEU A 21 -20.59 -24.07 34.01
C LEU A 21 -20.06 -23.14 32.92
N PHE A 22 -18.84 -22.63 33.05
CA PHE A 22 -18.21 -21.81 32.02
C PHE A 22 -18.05 -22.57 30.71
N TYR A 23 -17.64 -23.84 30.74
CA TYR A 23 -17.54 -24.69 29.55
C TYR A 23 -18.90 -24.96 28.91
N ALA A 24 -19.94 -25.23 29.70
CA ALA A 24 -21.30 -25.46 29.21
C ALA A 24 -21.93 -24.19 28.61
N LEU A 25 -21.76 -23.03 29.28
CA LEU A 25 -22.24 -21.73 28.80
C LEU A 25 -21.44 -21.19 27.61
N SER A 26 -20.16 -21.52 27.49
CA SER A 26 -19.32 -21.11 26.34
C SER A 26 -19.38 -22.08 25.16
N LYS A 27 -19.92 -23.29 25.33
CA LYS A 27 -20.16 -24.25 24.25
C LYS A 27 -21.06 -23.71 23.12
N PRO A 28 -22.20 -23.03 23.38
CA PRO A 28 -23.00 -22.43 22.31
C PRO A 28 -22.33 -21.24 21.61
N LEU A 29 -21.32 -20.61 22.22
CA LEU A 29 -20.54 -19.53 21.59
C LEU A 29 -19.44 -20.04 20.63
N ARG A 30 -19.01 -21.29 20.76
CA ARG A 30 -17.99 -21.91 19.89
C ARG A 30 -18.59 -22.68 18.72
N TYR A 31 -19.87 -23.01 18.77
CA TYR A 31 -20.58 -23.62 17.65
C TYR A 31 -21.17 -22.50 16.79
N ASP A 32 -20.29 -21.82 16.04
CA ASP A 32 -20.72 -20.95 14.96
C ASP A 32 -21.28 -21.84 13.84
N ALA A 33 -22.56 -22.20 13.99
CA ALA A 33 -23.38 -22.84 12.96
C ALA A 33 -23.59 -21.93 11.72
N GLY A 34 -22.85 -20.81 11.64
CA GLY A 34 -22.85 -19.84 10.57
C GLY A 34 -21.74 -19.98 9.54
N VAL A 35 -20.86 -20.99 9.60
CA VAL A 35 -20.02 -21.33 8.43
C VAL A 35 -20.92 -22.01 7.40
N LYS A 36 -21.77 -21.21 6.74
CA LYS A 36 -22.41 -21.60 5.48
C LYS A 36 -21.30 -22.16 4.60
N ALA A 37 -21.40 -23.44 4.26
CA ALA A 37 -20.50 -24.07 3.31
C ALA A 37 -20.44 -23.16 2.07
N ILE A 38 -19.29 -22.49 1.90
CA ILE A 38 -19.04 -21.67 0.72
C ILE A 38 -19.01 -22.67 -0.44
N SER A 39 -19.78 -22.44 -1.50
CA SER A 39 -19.69 -23.31 -2.67
C SER A 39 -18.26 -23.24 -3.20
N MET A 40 -17.63 -24.40 -3.43
CA MET A 40 -16.26 -24.47 -3.96
C MET A 40 -16.11 -23.64 -5.25
N GLU A 41 -17.18 -23.55 -6.04
CA GLU A 41 -17.26 -22.72 -7.25
C GLU A 41 -16.98 -21.24 -6.94
N LYS A 42 -17.66 -20.65 -5.94
CA LYS A 42 -17.45 -19.25 -5.52
C LYS A 42 -16.06 -19.00 -4.96
N GLU A 43 -15.49 -19.99 -4.26
CA GLU A 43 -14.11 -19.88 -3.80
C GLU A 43 -13.13 -19.89 -4.98
N SER A 44 -13.36 -20.76 -5.96
CA SER A 44 -12.51 -20.85 -7.15
C SER A 44 -12.57 -19.57 -7.99
N GLU A 45 -13.77 -19.00 -8.16
CA GLU A 45 -14.00 -17.74 -8.85
C GLU A 45 -13.31 -16.59 -8.13
N PHE A 46 -13.48 -16.49 -6.80
CA PHE A 46 -12.82 -15.46 -6.01
C PHE A 46 -11.29 -15.54 -6.16
N ARG A 47 -10.70 -16.74 -6.07
CA ARG A 47 -9.26 -16.93 -6.27
C ARG A 47 -8.81 -16.53 -7.68
N ALA A 48 -9.61 -16.80 -8.72
CA ALA A 48 -9.33 -16.38 -10.08
C ALA A 48 -9.35 -14.85 -10.20
N GLU A 49 -10.35 -14.18 -9.62
CA GLU A 49 -10.45 -12.72 -9.59
C GLU A 49 -9.27 -12.06 -8.86
N VAL A 50 -8.80 -12.66 -7.76
CA VAL A 50 -7.61 -12.19 -7.04
C VAL A 50 -6.35 -12.28 -7.92
N LYS A 51 -6.17 -13.38 -8.66
CA LYS A 51 -5.02 -13.51 -9.58
C LYS A 51 -5.05 -12.45 -10.68
N VAL A 52 -6.22 -12.19 -11.25
CA VAL A 52 -6.40 -11.13 -12.26
C VAL A 52 -6.07 -9.76 -11.65
N LEU A 53 -6.56 -9.47 -10.44
CA LEU A 53 -6.27 -8.22 -9.74
C LEU A 53 -4.76 -8.06 -9.49
N ASP A 54 -4.07 -9.10 -9.04
CA ASP A 54 -2.62 -9.04 -8.83
C ASP A 54 -1.85 -8.78 -10.13
N SER A 55 -2.25 -9.42 -11.22
CA SER A 55 -1.66 -9.18 -12.54
C SER A 55 -1.86 -7.73 -13.00
N LEU A 56 -3.07 -7.20 -12.87
CA LEU A 56 -3.37 -5.81 -13.21
C LEU A 56 -2.57 -4.83 -12.36
N TYR A 57 -2.38 -5.15 -11.07
CA TYR A 57 -1.58 -4.33 -10.17
C TYR A 57 -0.11 -4.33 -10.55
N ARG A 58 0.47 -5.48 -10.91
CA ARG A 58 1.85 -5.55 -11.41
C ARG A 58 2.02 -4.73 -12.68
N ASN A 59 1.08 -4.81 -13.62
CA ASN A 59 1.09 -4.01 -14.84
C ASN A 59 1.04 -2.50 -14.55
N TYR A 60 0.21 -2.10 -13.60
CA TYR A 60 0.16 -0.72 -13.12
C TYR A 60 1.50 -0.29 -12.51
N VAL A 61 2.09 -1.11 -11.64
CA VAL A 61 3.39 -0.82 -11.04
C VAL A 61 4.49 -0.71 -12.10
N SER A 62 4.53 -1.60 -13.09
CA SER A 62 5.51 -1.51 -14.17
C SER A 62 5.33 -0.25 -15.02
N ALA A 63 4.09 0.13 -15.36
CA ALA A 63 3.80 1.37 -16.08
C ALA A 63 4.21 2.60 -15.25
N THR A 64 3.96 2.55 -13.95
CA THR A 64 4.31 3.58 -12.96
C THR A 64 5.83 3.75 -12.81
N LEU A 65 6.60 2.66 -12.90
CA LEU A 65 8.06 2.69 -12.82
C LEU A 65 8.71 3.23 -14.10
N ALA A 66 8.09 3.02 -15.26
CA ALA A 66 8.59 3.52 -16.53
C ALA A 66 8.48 5.05 -16.66
N ALA A 67 7.58 5.70 -15.90
CA ALA A 67 7.39 7.17 -15.75
C ALA A 67 7.12 8.01 -17.04
N ASP A 68 7.38 7.48 -18.23
CA ASP A 68 7.33 8.22 -19.49
C ASP A 68 5.98 8.12 -20.22
N ASN A 69 5.08 7.24 -19.76
CA ASN A 69 3.81 6.98 -20.45
C ASN A 69 2.59 7.16 -19.53
N GLN A 70 2.18 8.42 -19.37
CA GLN A 70 1.01 8.80 -18.56
C GLN A 70 -0.29 8.13 -19.04
N SER A 71 -0.41 7.89 -20.36
CA SER A 71 -1.58 7.22 -20.93
C SER A 71 -1.66 5.74 -20.52
N ALA A 72 -0.52 5.05 -20.47
CA ALA A 72 -0.44 3.67 -19.99
C ALA A 72 -0.74 3.56 -18.48
N ILE A 73 -0.26 4.52 -17.68
CA ILE A 73 -0.57 4.58 -16.24
C ILE A 73 -2.08 4.78 -16.02
N ALA A 74 -2.70 5.71 -16.75
CA ALA A 74 -4.13 5.98 -16.66
C ALA A 74 -4.97 4.76 -17.08
N LEU A 75 -4.60 4.09 -18.19
CA LEU A 75 -5.28 2.89 -18.66
C LEU A 75 -5.17 1.74 -17.64
N ALA A 76 -3.98 1.49 -17.08
CA ALA A 76 -3.78 0.47 -16.08
C ALA A 76 -4.55 0.77 -14.77
N SER A 77 -4.62 2.04 -14.36
CA SER A 77 -5.44 2.48 -13.22
C SER A 77 -6.93 2.21 -13.46
N ALA A 78 -7.45 2.57 -14.64
CA ALA A 78 -8.86 2.35 -14.98
C ALA A 78 -9.23 0.86 -15.00
N GLN A 79 -8.35 0.00 -15.50
CA GLN A 79 -8.55 -1.46 -15.47
C GLN A 79 -8.59 -2.01 -14.04
N LEU A 80 -7.71 -1.52 -13.16
CA LEU A 80 -7.71 -1.88 -11.74
C LEU A 80 -9.00 -1.44 -11.04
N ASP A 81 -9.42 -0.18 -11.25
CA ASP A 81 -10.63 0.36 -10.64
C ASP A 81 -11.88 -0.40 -11.09
N LYS A 82 -11.93 -0.80 -12.37
CA LYS A 82 -12.99 -1.65 -12.90
C LYS A 82 -13.02 -3.02 -12.20
N GLN A 83 -11.86 -3.66 -12.03
CA GLN A 83 -11.78 -4.96 -11.36
C GLN A 83 -12.14 -4.87 -9.87
N LEU A 84 -11.65 -3.85 -9.17
CA LEU A 84 -11.97 -3.59 -7.76
C LEU A 84 -13.46 -3.32 -7.56
N SER A 85 -14.07 -2.53 -8.44
CA SER A 85 -15.51 -2.26 -8.43
C SER A 85 -16.32 -3.54 -8.70
N GLY A 86 -15.85 -4.39 -9.61
CA GLY A 86 -16.43 -5.70 -9.88
C GLY A 86 -16.41 -6.61 -8.65
N ILE A 87 -15.26 -6.72 -7.97
CA ILE A 87 -15.11 -7.50 -6.73
C ILE A 87 -16.03 -6.94 -5.63
N LYS A 88 -16.07 -5.61 -5.44
CA LYS A 88 -16.98 -4.97 -4.47
C LYS A 88 -18.44 -5.30 -4.73
N ALA A 89 -18.86 -5.26 -6.00
CA ALA A 89 -20.24 -5.54 -6.38
C ALA A 89 -20.61 -7.02 -6.17
N ARG A 90 -19.73 -7.95 -6.56
CA ARG A 90 -19.97 -9.40 -6.44
C ARG A 90 -19.93 -9.92 -5.00
N TYR A 91 -19.06 -9.36 -4.17
CA TYR A 91 -18.81 -9.83 -2.80
C TYR A 91 -19.25 -8.82 -1.73
N GLY A 92 -20.12 -7.86 -2.07
CA GLY A 92 -20.57 -6.78 -1.16
C GLY A 92 -21.52 -7.20 -0.02
N GLY A 93 -21.87 -8.48 0.08
CA GLY A 93 -22.74 -8.98 1.15
C GLY A 93 -22.06 -8.98 2.52
N THR A 94 -22.81 -8.79 3.60
CA THR A 94 -22.26 -8.83 4.98
C THR A 94 -22.29 -10.26 5.55
N GLY A 95 -21.26 -10.63 6.31
CA GLY A 95 -21.28 -11.83 7.15
C GLY A 95 -20.83 -13.15 6.50
N SER A 96 -20.35 -13.18 5.25
CA SER A 96 -19.71 -14.37 4.66
C SER A 96 -18.17 -14.26 4.65
N PRO A 97 -17.41 -15.34 4.89
CA PRO A 97 -15.95 -15.28 4.83
C PRO A 97 -15.37 -14.73 3.51
N PRO A 98 -15.90 -15.06 2.31
CA PRO A 98 -15.43 -14.47 1.04
C PRO A 98 -15.64 -12.97 0.97
N ALA A 99 -16.76 -12.46 1.51
CA ALA A 99 -17.02 -11.02 1.53
C ALA A 99 -16.07 -10.27 2.47
N VAL A 100 -15.76 -10.83 3.64
CA VAL A 100 -14.77 -10.23 4.55
C VAL A 100 -13.38 -10.22 3.92
N LEU A 101 -12.98 -11.30 3.23
CA LEU A 101 -11.72 -11.36 2.50
C LEU A 101 -11.68 -10.37 1.34
N ALA A 102 -12.75 -10.29 0.54
CA ALA A 102 -12.88 -9.34 -0.55
C ALA A 102 -12.77 -7.90 -0.05
N ALA A 103 -13.45 -7.53 1.03
CA ALA A 103 -13.38 -6.20 1.62
C ALA A 103 -11.96 -5.84 2.09
N LYS A 104 -11.26 -6.77 2.76
CA LYS A 104 -9.86 -6.58 3.19
C LYS A 104 -8.92 -6.41 2.00
N LEU A 105 -9.11 -7.25 0.98
CA LEU A 105 -8.30 -7.26 -0.23
C LEU A 105 -8.48 -5.95 -1.01
N VAL A 106 -9.73 -5.55 -1.27
CA VAL A 106 -10.06 -4.28 -1.92
C VAL A 106 -9.42 -3.10 -1.18
N ARG A 107 -9.61 -3.02 0.14
CA ARG A 107 -9.01 -1.95 0.95
C ARG A 107 -7.48 -1.93 0.86
N ASN A 108 -6.85 -3.11 0.80
CA ASN A 108 -5.40 -3.21 0.67
C ASN A 108 -4.91 -2.67 -0.68
N TYR A 109 -5.56 -3.04 -1.78
CA TYR A 109 -5.19 -2.55 -3.12
C TYR A 109 -5.47 -1.06 -3.30
N GLU A 110 -6.58 -0.55 -2.77
CA GLU A 110 -6.85 0.90 -2.75
C GLU A 110 -5.74 1.68 -2.03
N PHE A 111 -5.31 1.18 -0.87
CA PHE A 111 -4.21 1.81 -0.14
C PHE A 111 -2.88 1.75 -0.91
N ARG A 112 -2.57 0.61 -1.55
CA ARG A 112 -1.37 0.47 -2.39
C ARG A 112 -1.40 1.43 -3.57
N LEU A 113 -2.55 1.61 -4.22
CA LEU A 113 -2.71 2.53 -5.34
C LEU A 113 -2.46 3.97 -4.91
N LEU A 114 -3.06 4.39 -3.78
CA LEU A 114 -2.82 5.72 -3.20
C LEU A 114 -1.34 5.94 -2.86
N LEU A 115 -0.66 4.92 -2.33
CA LEU A 115 0.78 4.98 -2.04
C LEU A 115 1.60 5.21 -3.32
N HIS A 116 1.32 4.46 -4.38
CA HIS A 116 2.02 4.62 -5.66
C HIS A 116 1.76 5.98 -6.31
N GLN A 117 0.53 6.49 -6.27
CA GLN A 117 0.21 7.83 -6.74
C GLN A 117 1.01 8.91 -5.99
N LYS A 118 1.12 8.80 -4.66
CA LYS A 118 1.96 9.72 -3.87
C LYS A 118 3.44 9.63 -4.22
N LEU A 119 3.96 8.42 -4.45
CA LEU A 119 5.35 8.22 -4.84
C LEU A 119 5.64 8.80 -6.23
N LEU A 120 4.73 8.61 -7.20
CA LEU A 120 4.81 9.23 -8.51
C LEU A 120 4.86 10.75 -8.43
N GLY A 121 3.93 11.36 -7.68
CA GLY A 121 3.90 12.81 -7.51
C GLY A 121 5.21 13.36 -6.93
N ARG A 122 5.80 12.68 -5.95
CA ARG A 122 7.11 13.06 -5.39
C ARG A 122 8.25 12.93 -6.41
N ARG A 123 8.25 11.89 -7.25
CA ARG A 123 9.27 11.72 -8.29
C ARG A 123 9.19 12.82 -9.34
N HIS A 124 7.99 13.23 -9.77
CA HIS A 124 7.84 14.34 -10.71
C HIS A 124 8.37 15.65 -10.11
N LEU A 125 8.00 15.97 -8.86
CA LEU A 125 8.53 17.16 -8.19
C LEU A 125 10.07 17.14 -8.07
N GLN A 126 10.64 15.97 -7.79
CA GLN A 126 12.10 15.80 -7.73
C GLN A 126 12.74 15.97 -9.12
N ALA A 127 12.14 15.42 -10.17
CA ALA A 127 12.63 15.57 -11.54
C ALA A 127 12.59 17.04 -11.99
N ASP A 128 11.50 17.76 -11.68
CA ASP A 128 11.37 19.19 -11.98
C ASP A 128 12.45 20.01 -11.25
N GLU A 129 12.72 19.70 -9.99
CA GLU A 129 13.76 20.38 -9.21
C GLU A 129 15.16 20.08 -9.76
N VAL A 130 15.44 18.84 -10.16
CA VAL A 130 16.70 18.46 -10.81
C VAL A 130 16.87 19.21 -12.14
N ASN A 131 15.82 19.32 -12.94
CA ASN A 131 15.85 20.07 -14.21
C ASN A 131 16.12 21.56 -13.97
N ARG A 132 15.45 22.16 -12.98
CA ARG A 132 15.63 23.56 -12.58
C ARG A 132 17.05 23.84 -12.11
N LEU A 133 17.60 22.99 -11.25
CA LEU A 133 18.97 23.10 -10.75
C LEU A 133 19.99 22.90 -11.88
N SER A 134 19.78 21.92 -12.75
CA SER A 134 20.65 21.68 -13.90
C SER A 134 20.67 22.87 -14.87
N GLY A 135 19.53 23.53 -15.08
CA GLY A 135 19.46 24.78 -15.85
C GLY A 135 20.29 25.90 -15.24
N ARG A 136 20.15 26.12 -13.92
CA ARG A 136 20.96 27.11 -13.19
C ARG A 136 22.46 26.81 -13.23
N VAL A 137 22.85 25.54 -13.12
CA VAL A 137 24.26 25.14 -13.23
C VAL A 137 24.81 25.55 -14.60
N ARG A 138 24.09 25.26 -15.68
CA ARG A 138 24.51 25.66 -17.04
C ARG A 138 24.62 27.17 -17.20
N GLU A 139 23.69 27.94 -16.64
CA GLU A 139 23.76 29.41 -16.65
C GLU A 139 25.00 29.93 -15.91
N LEU A 140 25.27 29.39 -14.72
CA LEU A 140 26.45 29.77 -13.93
C LEU A 140 27.75 29.36 -14.62
N GLU A 141 27.78 28.21 -15.27
CA GLU A 141 28.93 27.77 -16.07
C GLU A 141 29.19 28.71 -17.25
N ALA A 142 28.14 29.15 -17.95
CA ALA A 142 28.25 30.13 -19.03
C ALA A 142 28.76 31.49 -18.53
N GLN A 143 28.21 32.00 -17.42
CA GLN A 143 28.67 33.25 -16.80
C GLN A 143 30.13 33.15 -16.35
N ASN A 144 30.54 32.02 -15.77
CA ASN A 144 31.93 31.82 -15.34
C ASN A 144 32.89 31.77 -16.54
N ALA A 145 32.49 31.13 -17.65
CA ALA A 145 33.28 31.15 -18.88
C ALA A 145 33.41 32.57 -19.46
N GLU A 146 32.35 33.37 -19.43
CA GLU A 146 32.36 34.77 -19.85
C GLU A 146 33.30 35.61 -18.97
N LEU A 147 33.17 35.50 -17.65
CA LEU A 147 34.03 36.21 -16.69
C LEU A 147 35.51 35.83 -16.85
N LYS A 148 35.82 34.55 -17.10
CA LYS A 148 37.19 34.12 -17.42
C LYS A 148 37.73 34.79 -18.68
N THR A 149 36.91 34.90 -19.71
CA THR A 149 37.27 35.56 -20.97
C THR A 149 37.53 37.05 -20.75
N GLN A 150 36.66 37.73 -19.98
CA GLN A 150 36.83 39.13 -19.63
C GLN A 150 38.11 39.36 -18.82
N ASN A 151 38.40 38.52 -17.82
CA ASN A 151 39.64 38.61 -17.05
C ASN A 151 40.88 38.48 -17.94
N GLN A 152 40.90 37.52 -18.87
CA GLN A 152 42.01 37.37 -19.81
C GLN A 152 42.20 38.61 -20.69
N MET A 153 41.12 39.23 -21.15
CA MET A 153 41.19 40.48 -21.92
C MET A 153 41.76 41.64 -21.09
N VAL A 154 41.35 41.77 -19.83
CA VAL A 154 41.87 42.79 -18.92
C VAL A 154 43.35 42.58 -18.64
N GLU A 155 43.77 41.34 -18.35
CA GLU A 155 45.18 41.01 -18.16
C GLU A 155 46.02 41.37 -19.39
N GLN A 156 45.55 41.05 -20.60
CA GLN A 156 46.22 41.44 -21.85
C GLN A 156 46.27 42.96 -22.04
N ALA A 157 45.20 43.68 -21.71
CA ALA A 157 45.18 45.14 -21.81
C ALA A 157 46.19 45.78 -20.84
N LEU A 158 46.29 45.26 -19.60
CA LEU A 158 47.26 45.73 -18.61
C LEU A 158 48.70 45.48 -19.03
N LEU A 159 49.00 44.32 -19.64
CA LEU A 159 50.33 44.01 -20.18
C LEU A 159 50.74 44.92 -21.34
N ASN A 160 49.77 45.47 -22.07
CA ASN A 160 50.00 46.35 -23.22
C ASN A 160 50.03 47.85 -22.85
N LEU A 161 49.90 48.20 -21.56
CA LEU A 161 50.06 49.59 -21.13
C LEU A 161 51.53 50.01 -21.23
N PRO A 162 51.83 51.20 -21.77
CA PRO A 162 53.19 51.72 -21.80
C PRO A 162 53.67 52.02 -20.37
N ASN A 163 54.89 51.57 -20.06
CA ASN A 163 55.61 51.95 -18.83
C ASN A 163 55.93 53.44 -18.79
#